data_AF-A0A1V5ZR26-F1
#
_entry.id   AF-A0A1V5ZR26-F1
#
_cell.length_a   1.000
_cell.length_b   1.000
_cell.length_c   1.000
_cell.angle_alpha   90.00
_cell.angle_beta   90.00
_cell.angle_gamma   90.00
#
_symmetry.space_group_name_H-M   'P 1'
#
loop_
_entity.id
_entity.type
_entity.pdbx_description
1 polymer ?
#
loop_
_entity_poly.entity_id
_entity_poly.type
_entity_poly.pdbx_seq_one_letter_code
_entity_poly.pdbx_strand_id
1 'polypeptide(L)'
;MKRMLATVMVVSVVLAFTGAAFAAEVTGKVEASGANTSIKATSVKADDGTAMLSLAGKTIKVVGTKSGDVAKLVNKKVVAKGTLKAENTEIDVTSVSEAPAPKPVPPAPTK
;
A
#
# COMPACT_ATOMS: atom_id res chain seq x y z
N MET A 1 -0.13 32.94 29.13
CA MET A 1 -0.75 32.22 28.01
C MET A 1 0.14 32.41 26.79
N LYS A 2 0.89 31.39 26.38
CA LYS A 2 1.78 31.47 25.21
C LYS A 2 1.56 30.20 24.39
N ARG A 3 0.54 30.22 23.53
CA ARG A 3 0.30 29.14 22.57
C ARG A 3 1.34 29.30 21.47
N MET A 4 2.42 28.53 21.58
CA MET A 4 3.34 28.31 20.47
C MET A 4 2.56 27.57 19.39
N LEU A 5 2.19 28.32 18.36
CA LEU A 5 1.61 27.80 17.13
C LEU A 5 2.75 27.05 16.43
N ALA A 6 2.79 25.73 16.61
CA ALA A 6 3.66 24.87 15.82
C ALA A 6 3.09 24.86 14.39
N THR A 7 3.60 25.77 13.57
CA THR A 7 3.41 25.75 12.12
C THR A 7 4.05 24.46 11.61
N VAL A 8 3.24 23.41 11.51
CA VAL A 8 3.59 22.19 10.79
C VAL A 8 3.66 22.60 9.32
N MET A 9 4.86 22.96 8.89
CA MET A 9 5.19 23.12 7.49
C MET A 9 5.06 21.73 6.87
N VAL A 10 3.85 21.42 6.36
CA VAL A 10 3.64 20.29 5.48
C VAL A 10 4.40 20.64 4.21
N VAL A 11 5.66 20.22 4.16
CA VAL A 11 6.43 20.19 2.93
C VAL A 11 5.74 19.14 2.07
N SER A 12 4.75 19.59 1.31
CA SER A 12 4.19 18.85 0.19
C SER A 12 5.29 18.79 -0.87
N VAL A 13 6.25 17.89 -0.66
CA VAL A 13 7.07 17.36 -1.73
C VAL A 13 6.08 16.62 -2.62
N VAL A 14 5.50 17.35 -3.58
CA VAL A 14 4.95 16.75 -4.79
C VAL A 14 6.16 16.21 -5.52
N LEU A 15 6.65 15.06 -5.06
CA LEU A 15 7.56 14.25 -5.83
C LEU A 15 6.70 13.79 -7.00
N ALA A 16 6.81 14.50 -8.11
CA ALA A 16 6.28 14.03 -9.37
C ALA A 16 6.99 12.70 -9.64
N PHE A 17 6.32 11.60 -9.30
CA PHE A 17 6.73 10.25 -9.65
C PHE A 17 6.55 10.12 -11.17
N THR A 18 7.51 10.69 -11.90
CA THR A 18 7.59 10.65 -13.36
C THR A 18 7.92 9.23 -13.79
N GLY A 19 6.90 8.46 -14.18
CA GLY A 19 6.94 7.38 -15.18
C GLY A 19 7.89 6.18 -15.00
N ALA A 20 8.80 6.19 -14.02
CA ALA A 20 9.75 5.11 -13.81
C ALA A 20 9.11 3.99 -13.00
N ALA A 21 9.34 2.75 -13.40
CA ALA A 21 8.99 1.60 -12.59
C ALA A 21 9.91 1.56 -11.36
N PHE A 22 9.36 1.66 -10.15
CA PHE A 22 10.14 1.63 -8.91
C PHE A 22 9.62 0.55 -7.96
N ALA A 23 10.51 0.04 -7.11
CA ALA A 23 10.17 -0.96 -6.13
C ALA A 23 9.28 -0.36 -5.03
N ALA A 24 8.22 -1.05 -4.68
CA ALA A 24 7.25 -0.61 -3.69
C ALA A 24 6.64 -1.79 -2.92
N GLU A 25 6.20 -1.49 -1.71
CA GLU A 25 5.42 -2.35 -0.85
C GLU A 25 3.97 -1.82 -0.79
N VAL A 26 3.04 -2.61 -1.30
CA VAL A 26 1.60 -2.35 -1.27
C VAL A 26 0.97 -3.21 -0.19
N THR A 27 0.47 -2.58 0.87
CA THR A 27 -0.35 -3.25 1.88
C THR A 27 -1.81 -2.97 1.59
N GLY A 28 -2.63 -4.00 1.47
CA GLY A 28 -4.04 -3.82 1.12
C GLY A 28 -4.87 -5.08 1.23
N LYS A 29 -6.16 -4.97 0.91
CA LYS A 29 -7.04 -6.13 0.80
C LYS A 29 -7.00 -6.63 -0.65
N VAL A 30 -6.82 -7.93 -0.83
CA VAL A 30 -6.91 -8.53 -2.17
C VAL A 30 -8.37 -8.61 -2.60
N GLU A 31 -8.65 -8.10 -3.80
CA GLU A 31 -9.94 -8.12 -4.45
C GLU A 31 -9.81 -8.85 -5.79
N ALA A 32 -10.73 -9.76 -6.07
CA ALA A 32 -10.85 -10.36 -7.40
C ALA A 32 -11.67 -9.40 -8.27
N SER A 33 -11.09 -8.90 -9.36
CA SER A 33 -11.77 -8.03 -10.32
C SER A 33 -11.87 -8.75 -11.67
N GLY A 34 -12.92 -9.55 -11.82
CA GLY A 34 -13.13 -10.39 -13.00
C GLY A 34 -12.01 -11.43 -13.17
N ALA A 35 -11.39 -11.48 -14.34
CA ALA A 35 -10.28 -12.39 -14.64
C ALA A 35 -8.92 -11.95 -14.04
N ASN A 36 -8.86 -10.76 -13.39
CA ASN A 36 -7.62 -10.20 -12.85
C ASN A 36 -7.68 -10.04 -11.33
N THR A 37 -6.56 -10.27 -10.67
CA THR A 37 -6.38 -10.00 -9.24
C THR A 37 -5.97 -8.55 -9.03
N SER A 38 -6.53 -7.89 -8.02
CA SER A 38 -6.16 -6.53 -7.64
C SER A 38 -5.99 -6.41 -6.13
N ILE A 39 -5.25 -5.40 -5.69
CA ILE A 39 -5.10 -5.06 -4.26
C ILE A 39 -5.67 -3.67 -4.05
N LYS A 40 -6.69 -3.56 -3.21
CA LYS A 40 -7.15 -2.28 -2.68
C LYS A 40 -6.14 -1.81 -1.64
N ALA A 41 -5.22 -0.95 -2.07
CA ALA A 41 -4.12 -0.49 -1.27
C ALA A 41 -4.64 0.33 -0.08
N THR A 42 -4.31 -0.07 1.14
CA THR A 42 -4.50 0.73 2.34
C THR A 42 -3.31 1.63 2.61
N SER A 43 -2.11 1.18 2.26
CA SER A 43 -0.88 1.96 2.31
C SER A 43 0.09 1.47 1.27
N VAL A 44 0.81 2.39 0.63
CA VAL A 44 1.87 2.08 -0.31
C VAL A 44 3.14 2.78 0.17
N LYS A 45 4.24 2.06 0.21
CA LYS A 45 5.57 2.61 0.50
C LYS A 45 6.49 2.31 -0.67
N ALA A 46 7.27 3.30 -1.10
CA ALA A 46 8.39 3.05 -1.97
C ALA A 46 9.51 2.33 -1.19
N ASP A 47 10.48 1.77 -1.92
CA ASP A 47 11.64 1.05 -1.38
C ASP A 47 12.53 1.91 -0.48
N ASP A 48 12.57 3.22 -0.73
CA ASP A 48 13.20 4.25 0.11
C ASP A 48 12.47 4.48 1.45
N GLY A 49 11.31 3.85 1.66
CA GLY A 49 10.46 4.01 2.84
C GLY A 49 9.46 5.17 2.74
N THR A 50 9.44 5.91 1.64
CA THR A 50 8.53 7.04 1.42
C THR A 50 7.09 6.55 1.25
N ALA A 51 6.17 7.09 2.05
CA ALA A 51 4.76 6.76 1.95
C ALA A 51 4.10 7.44 0.75
N MET A 52 3.51 6.65 -0.15
CA MET A 52 2.79 7.13 -1.32
C MET A 52 1.30 7.31 -1.02
N LEU A 53 0.97 8.41 -0.35
CA LEU A 53 -0.41 8.71 0.08
C LEU A 53 -1.39 8.84 -1.12
N SER A 54 -0.90 9.23 -2.30
CA SER A 54 -1.71 9.35 -3.52
C SER A 54 -2.25 8.02 -4.05
N LEU A 55 -1.71 6.89 -3.58
CA LEU A 55 -2.12 5.54 -3.95
C LEU A 55 -2.92 4.83 -2.85
N ALA A 56 -2.97 5.39 -1.64
CA ALA A 56 -3.81 4.88 -0.57
C ALA A 56 -5.30 4.98 -0.97
N GLY A 57 -6.04 3.91 -0.74
CA GLY A 57 -7.45 3.76 -1.14
C GLY A 57 -7.66 3.37 -2.61
N LYS A 58 -6.61 3.37 -3.44
CA LYS A 58 -6.70 2.97 -4.85
C LYS A 58 -6.59 1.46 -5.02
N THR A 59 -7.23 0.97 -6.08
CA THR A 59 -7.11 -0.42 -6.51
C THR A 59 -5.94 -0.52 -7.48
N ILE A 60 -4.94 -1.32 -7.12
CA ILE A 60 -3.74 -1.56 -7.92
C ILE A 60 -3.86 -2.96 -8.50
N LYS A 61 -3.82 -3.07 -9.83
CA LYS A 61 -3.91 -4.35 -10.51
C LYS A 61 -2.62 -5.15 -10.28
N VAL A 62 -2.77 -6.40 -9.92
CA VAL A 62 -1.63 -7.31 -9.70
C VAL A 62 -1.27 -7.94 -11.03
N VAL A 63 -0.03 -7.76 -11.44
CA VAL A 63 0.56 -8.38 -12.63
C VAL A 63 1.80 -9.18 -12.23
N GLY A 64 2.38 -9.89 -13.18
CA GLY A 64 3.60 -10.66 -12.98
C GLY A 64 3.37 -12.12 -12.57
N THR A 65 4.47 -12.81 -12.33
CA THR A 65 4.52 -14.27 -12.13
C THR A 65 3.86 -14.73 -10.83
N LYS A 66 3.77 -13.84 -9.83
CA LYS A 66 3.13 -14.13 -8.53
C LYS A 66 1.67 -13.71 -8.43
N SER A 67 1.07 -13.23 -9.53
CA SER A 67 -0.37 -12.89 -9.57
C SER A 67 -1.27 -14.04 -9.13
N GLY A 68 -0.91 -15.29 -9.46
CA GLY A 68 -1.60 -16.50 -9.01
C GLY A 68 -1.47 -16.78 -7.51
N ASP A 69 -0.37 -16.39 -6.87
CA ASP A 69 -0.21 -16.52 -5.41
C ASP A 69 -1.03 -15.45 -4.67
N VAL A 70 -1.10 -14.23 -5.20
CA VAL A 70 -1.98 -13.18 -4.67
C VAL A 70 -3.46 -13.59 -4.84
N ALA A 71 -3.83 -14.23 -5.95
CA ALA A 71 -5.19 -14.71 -6.19
C ALA A 71 -5.67 -15.72 -5.13
N LYS A 72 -4.77 -16.50 -4.53
CA LYS A 72 -5.10 -17.43 -3.44
C LYS A 72 -5.42 -16.71 -2.13
N LEU A 73 -5.09 -15.42 -2.03
CA LEU A 73 -5.27 -14.58 -0.85
C LEU A 73 -6.44 -13.59 -1.00
N VAL A 74 -7.35 -13.82 -1.94
CA VAL A 74 -8.57 -13.01 -2.13
C VAL A 74 -9.33 -12.88 -0.80
N ASN A 75 -9.84 -11.68 -0.53
CA ASN A 75 -10.46 -11.27 0.73
C ASN A 75 -9.55 -11.21 1.96
N LYS A 76 -8.27 -11.56 1.85
CA LYS A 76 -7.29 -11.37 2.93
C LYS A 76 -6.59 -10.03 2.80
N LYS A 77 -6.06 -9.56 3.93
CA LYS A 77 -5.14 -8.43 3.97
C LYS A 77 -3.73 -8.96 3.70
N VAL A 78 -3.03 -8.37 2.76
CA VAL A 78 -1.71 -8.80 2.33
C VAL A 78 -0.73 -7.65 2.30
N VAL A 79 0.55 -7.99 2.38
CA VAL A 79 1.67 -7.12 2.07
C VAL A 79 2.31 -7.67 0.79
N ALA A 80 2.14 -6.95 -0.32
CA ALA A 80 2.71 -7.30 -1.61
C ALA A 80 3.91 -6.41 -1.91
N LYS A 81 5.07 -7.01 -2.11
CA LYS A 81 6.30 -6.33 -2.55
C LYS A 81 6.47 -6.56 -4.04
N GLY A 82 6.85 -5.52 -4.76
CA GLY A 82 6.97 -5.60 -6.20
C GLY A 82 7.44 -4.31 -6.82
N THR A 83 7.28 -4.20 -8.13
CA THR A 83 7.57 -2.98 -8.88
C THR A 83 6.27 -2.35 -9.36
N LEU A 84 6.00 -1.10 -8.99
CA LEU A 84 4.87 -0.36 -9.53
C LEU A 84 5.14 0.01 -11.00
N LYS A 85 4.12 -0.17 -11.84
CA LYS A 85 4.15 0.00 -13.30
C LYS A 85 2.93 0.83 -13.74
N ALA A 86 2.92 1.20 -15.02
CA ALA A 86 1.80 1.86 -15.69
C ALA A 86 1.25 3.04 -14.87
N GLU A 87 2.13 4.00 -14.55
CA GLU A 87 1.77 5.20 -13.76
C GLU A 87 1.20 4.88 -12.36
N ASN A 88 1.70 3.81 -11.74
CA ASN A 88 1.30 3.32 -10.41
C ASN A 88 -0.11 2.68 -10.36
N THR A 89 -0.63 2.21 -11.49
CA THR A 89 -1.91 1.50 -11.57
C THR A 89 -1.74 -0.03 -11.54
N GLU A 90 -0.54 -0.53 -11.83
CA GLU A 90 -0.19 -1.95 -11.81
C GLU A 90 0.99 -2.21 -10.87
N ILE A 91 1.03 -3.39 -10.23
CA ILE A 91 2.17 -3.87 -9.46
C ILE A 91 2.61 -5.25 -9.96
N ASP A 92 3.87 -5.35 -10.38
CA ASP A 92 4.54 -6.62 -10.65
C ASP A 92 5.03 -7.22 -9.34
N VAL A 93 4.23 -8.11 -8.77
CA VAL A 93 4.49 -8.66 -7.43
C VAL A 93 5.61 -9.68 -7.52
N THR A 94 6.67 -9.47 -6.73
CA THR A 94 7.79 -10.42 -6.58
C THR A 94 7.65 -11.26 -5.31
N SER A 95 6.97 -10.72 -4.29
CA SER A 95 6.68 -11.42 -3.04
C SER A 95 5.35 -10.95 -2.45
N VAL A 96 4.59 -11.88 -1.87
CA VAL A 96 3.36 -11.57 -1.15
C VAL A 96 3.31 -12.38 0.14
N SER A 97 2.88 -11.72 1.22
CA SER A 97 2.60 -12.37 2.50
C SER A 97 1.26 -11.90 3.05
N GLU A 98 0.63 -12.72 3.89
CA GLU A 98 -0.51 -12.25 4.67
C GLU A 98 -0.04 -11.17 5.65
N ALA A 99 -0.74 -10.03 5.67
CA ALA A 99 -0.47 -9.00 6.64
C ALA A 99 -0.75 -9.56 8.04
N PRO A 100 0.11 -9.30 9.04
CA PRO A 100 -0.12 -9.78 10.39
C PRO A 100 -1.51 -9.34 10.86
N ALA A 101 -2.23 -10.26 11.50
CA ALA A 101 -3.51 -9.95 12.11
C ALA A 101 -3.33 -8.74 13.06
N PRO A 102 -4.27 -7.78 13.07
CA PRO A 102 -4.19 -6.70 14.03
C PRO A 102 -4.09 -7.30 15.44
N LYS A 103 -3.01 -6.97 16.16
CA LYS A 103 -2.88 -7.36 17.56
C LYS A 103 -4.13 -6.84 18.29
N PRO A 104 -4.78 -7.66 19.14
CA PRO A 104 -5.82 -7.16 20.03
C PRO A 104 -5.26 -5.96 20.78
N VAL A 105 -5.87 -4.78 20.58
CA VAL A 105 -5.58 -3.64 21.44
C VAL A 105 -6.18 -4.01 22.79
N PRO A 106 -5.38 -4.06 23.89
CA PRO A 106 -5.95 -4.24 25.21
C PRO A 106 -7.06 -3.20 25.41
N PRO A 107 -8.22 -3.57 25.99
CA PRO A 107 -9.24 -2.58 26.29
C PRO A 107 -8.59 -1.43 27.06
N ALA A 108 -8.85 -0.19 26.59
CA ALA A 108 -8.34 1.00 27.24
C ALA A 108 -8.71 0.94 28.74
N PRO A 109 -7.78 1.22 29.67
CA PRO A 109 -8.10 1.19 31.09
C PRO A 109 -9.22 2.18 31.36
N THR A 110 -10.39 1.66 31.77
CA THR A 110 -11.48 2.47 32.31
C THR A 110 -10.98 3.08 33.62
N LYS A 111 -10.84 4.41 33.64
CA LYS A 111 -10.60 5.19 34.85
C LYS A 111 -11.93 5.54 35.50
#